data_AF-A0A6C0LZ73-F1
#
_entry.id   AF-A0A6C0LZ73-F1
#
_cell.length_a   1.000
_cell.length_b   1.000
_cell.length_c   1.000
_cell.angle_alpha   90.00
_cell.angle_beta   90.00
_cell.angle_gamma   90.00
#
_symmetry.space_group_name_H-M   'P 1'
#
loop_
_entity.id
_entity.type
_entity.pdbx_description
1 polymer ?
#
loop_
_entity_poly.entity_id
_entity_poly.type
_entity_poly.pdbx_seq_one_letter_code
_entity_poly.pdbx_strand_id
1 'polypeptide(L)'
;MDDLSKLSKGELIERLKATNKSTCAYRSTRSNTSCTSLSTTAHGYCDIHADTLQAASARERYEKASREERSPTPPNSPDRDIEDDDEDEPEISVQHNRYGNFEHAETHIVFNINNHKAIGVQMQNGDIAPLRPKDISECISRRWKYQVPSNAGARTKPFGKKW
;
A
#
# COMPACT_ATOMS: atom_id res chain seq x y z
N MET A 1 -17.36 23.61 -29.05
CA MET A 1 -17.71 23.03 -27.74
C MET A 1 -17.31 21.57 -27.83
N ASP A 2 -16.09 21.26 -27.43
CA ASP A 2 -15.49 19.95 -27.62
C ASP A 2 -16.04 18.96 -26.58
N ASP A 3 -16.62 17.87 -27.08
CA ASP A 3 -17.33 16.85 -26.33
C ASP A 3 -16.34 16.00 -25.52
N LEU A 4 -16.22 16.31 -24.21
CA LEU A 4 -15.28 15.71 -23.26
C LEU A 4 -15.51 14.21 -22.99
N SER A 5 -16.60 13.64 -23.52
CA SER A 5 -16.99 12.25 -23.27
C SER A 5 -16.14 11.22 -24.02
N LYS A 6 -15.36 11.66 -25.02
CA LYS A 6 -14.56 10.77 -25.88
C LYS A 6 -13.07 10.70 -25.53
N LEU A 7 -12.62 11.40 -24.49
CA LEU A 7 -11.21 11.42 -24.12
C LEU A 7 -10.86 10.22 -23.23
N SER A 8 -9.72 9.60 -23.52
CA SER A 8 -9.09 8.62 -22.63
C SER A 8 -8.91 9.22 -21.24
N LYS A 9 -9.05 8.41 -20.18
CA LYS A 9 -8.81 8.85 -18.79
C LYS A 9 -7.45 9.54 -18.64
N GLY A 10 -6.44 9.11 -19.40
CA GLY A 10 -5.12 9.76 -19.45
C GLY A 10 -5.16 11.15 -20.10
N GLU A 11 -5.84 11.30 -21.24
CA GLU A 11 -5.98 12.59 -21.94
C GLU A 11 -6.87 13.58 -21.18
N LEU A 12 -7.89 13.09 -20.47
CA LEU A 12 -8.72 13.93 -19.60
C LEU A 12 -7.89 14.52 -18.46
N ILE A 13 -7.02 13.71 -17.85
CA ILE A 13 -6.11 14.14 -16.78
C ILE A 13 -5.07 15.13 -17.34
N GLU A 14 -4.50 14.89 -18.52
CA GLU A 14 -3.57 15.83 -19.15
C GLU A 14 -4.22 17.15 -19.56
N ARG A 15 -5.46 17.13 -20.09
CA ARG A 15 -6.20 18.36 -20.39
C ARG A 15 -6.57 19.14 -19.14
N LEU A 16 -6.97 18.47 -18.05
CA LEU A 16 -7.21 19.11 -16.75
C LEU A 16 -5.93 19.71 -16.16
N LYS A 17 -4.77 19.06 -16.37
CA LYS A 17 -3.47 19.62 -16.00
C LYS A 17 -3.09 20.82 -16.88
N ALA A 18 -3.43 20.80 -18.17
CA ALA A 18 -3.16 21.89 -19.10
C ALA A 18 -4.11 23.09 -18.92
N THR A 19 -5.31 22.90 -18.38
CA THR A 19 -6.25 23.98 -18.04
C THR A 19 -6.04 24.58 -16.65
N ASN A 20 -5.01 24.16 -15.89
CA ASN A 20 -4.63 24.77 -14.62
C ASN A 20 -3.96 26.16 -14.76
N LYS A 21 -4.43 26.98 -15.71
CA LYS A 21 -4.42 28.44 -15.52
C LYS A 21 -5.72 28.78 -14.79
N SER A 22 -5.83 28.31 -13.55
CA SER A 22 -6.95 28.64 -12.67
C SER A 22 -7.00 30.16 -12.51
N THR A 23 -8.16 30.79 -12.67
CA THR A 23 -8.32 32.20 -12.34
C THR A 23 -8.12 32.40 -10.84
N CYS A 24 -7.63 33.56 -10.44
CA CYS A 24 -7.38 33.89 -9.05
C CYS A 24 -8.65 33.67 -8.21
N ALA A 25 -8.51 32.90 -7.13
CA ALA A 25 -9.61 32.56 -6.24
C ALA A 25 -10.07 33.71 -5.33
N TYR A 26 -9.42 34.88 -5.42
CA TYR A 26 -9.74 36.03 -4.60
C TYR A 26 -11.18 36.52 -4.82
N ARG A 27 -11.89 36.73 -3.71
CA ARG A 27 -13.22 37.35 -3.67
C ARG A 27 -13.21 38.55 -2.74
N SER A 28 -13.64 39.71 -3.24
CA SER A 28 -13.81 40.89 -2.41
C SER A 28 -14.89 40.64 -1.34
N THR A 29 -14.63 41.09 -0.11
CA THR A 29 -15.62 41.02 0.98
C THR A 29 -16.56 42.23 0.97
N ARG A 30 -16.19 43.31 0.28
CA ARG A 30 -16.96 44.55 0.18
C ARG A 30 -17.87 44.60 -1.04
N SER A 31 -17.56 43.80 -2.05
CA SER A 31 -18.27 43.71 -3.31
C SER A 31 -18.32 42.25 -3.74
N ASN A 32 -19.41 41.77 -4.34
CA ASN A 32 -19.51 40.39 -4.84
C ASN A 32 -18.73 40.20 -6.16
N THR A 33 -17.50 40.73 -6.21
CA THR A 33 -16.61 40.70 -7.36
C THR A 33 -15.47 39.72 -7.09
N SER A 34 -15.20 38.85 -8.05
CA SER A 34 -14.06 37.93 -8.05
C SER A 34 -12.95 38.43 -8.97
N CYS A 35 -11.71 38.11 -8.64
CA CYS A 35 -10.58 38.39 -9.52
C CYS A 35 -10.65 37.51 -10.77
N THR A 36 -10.47 38.10 -11.95
CA THR A 36 -10.45 37.39 -13.24
C THR A 36 -9.03 37.14 -13.75
N SER A 37 -8.02 37.68 -13.07
CA SER A 37 -6.61 37.45 -13.42
C SER A 37 -6.24 35.98 -13.28
N LEU A 38 -5.25 35.54 -14.05
CA LEU A 38 -4.72 34.18 -13.95
C LEU A 38 -3.98 34.00 -12.62
N SER A 39 -4.15 32.84 -11.99
CA SER A 39 -3.34 32.42 -10.85
C SER A 39 -1.91 32.21 -11.29
N THR A 40 -0.97 32.82 -10.57
CA THR A 40 0.47 32.64 -10.74
C THR A 40 1.04 31.68 -9.71
N THR A 41 0.28 31.42 -8.63
CA THR A 41 0.71 30.57 -7.51
C THR A 41 0.03 29.19 -7.55
N ALA A 42 0.71 28.19 -6.96
CA ALA A 42 0.17 26.83 -6.85
C ALA A 42 -1.11 26.74 -5.98
N HIS A 43 -1.34 27.72 -5.12
CA HIS A 43 -2.52 27.80 -4.24
C HIS A 43 -3.66 28.65 -4.81
N GLY A 44 -3.61 29.05 -6.09
CA GLY A 44 -4.75 29.60 -6.80
C GLY A 44 -4.91 31.13 -6.75
N TYR A 45 -3.86 31.89 -6.44
CA TYR A 45 -3.89 33.36 -6.39
C TYR A 45 -2.92 34.01 -7.37
N CYS A 46 -3.27 35.20 -7.88
CA CYS A 46 -2.38 36.04 -8.67
C CYS A 46 -1.46 36.88 -7.78
N ASP A 47 -0.41 37.47 -8.36
CA ASP A 47 0.60 38.23 -7.61
C ASP A 47 0.01 39.41 -6.81
N ILE A 48 -1.06 40.03 -7.30
CA ILE A 48 -1.73 41.16 -6.63
C ILE A 48 -2.44 40.71 -5.34
N HIS A 49 -2.96 39.48 -5.33
CA HIS A 49 -3.74 38.95 -4.21
C HIS A 49 -2.99 37.91 -3.39
N ALA A 50 -1.69 37.71 -3.65
CA ALA A 50 -0.85 36.73 -2.97
C ALA A 50 -0.70 37.00 -1.47
N ASP A 51 -0.77 38.26 -1.05
CA ASP A 51 -0.63 38.69 0.36
C ASP A 51 -1.97 38.87 1.10
N THR A 52 -3.09 38.48 0.49
CA THR A 52 -4.41 38.55 1.15
C THR A 52 -4.56 37.46 2.20
N LEU A 53 -5.42 37.68 3.21
CA LEU A 53 -5.76 36.64 4.20
C LEU A 53 -6.32 35.37 3.56
N GLN A 54 -7.04 35.50 2.44
CA GLN A 54 -7.57 34.37 1.68
C GLN A 54 -6.43 33.54 1.05
N ALA A 55 -5.44 34.22 0.46
CA ALA A 55 -4.24 33.58 -0.08
C ALA A 55 -3.39 32.93 1.02
N ALA A 56 -3.22 33.58 2.17
CA ALA A 56 -2.48 33.03 3.31
C ALA A 56 -3.11 31.72 3.82
N SER A 57 -4.44 31.68 3.99
CA SER A 57 -5.15 30.46 4.40
C SER A 57 -5.09 29.37 3.33
N ALA A 58 -5.18 29.72 2.04
CA ALA A 58 -5.02 28.77 0.96
C ALA A 58 -3.60 28.18 0.89
N ARG A 59 -2.58 29.01 1.13
CA ARG A 59 -1.17 28.58 1.20
C ARG A 59 -0.95 27.60 2.35
N GLU A 60 -1.46 27.90 3.54
CA GLU A 60 -1.35 27.01 4.70
C GLU A 60 -2.01 25.64 4.42
N ARG A 61 -3.21 25.64 3.83
CA ARG A 61 -3.90 24.40 3.45
C ARG A 61 -3.12 23.60 2.40
N TYR A 62 -2.54 24.27 1.41
CA TYR A 62 -1.72 23.64 0.38
C TYR A 62 -0.43 23.05 0.96
N GLU A 63 0.24 23.78 1.86
CA GLU A 63 1.45 23.30 2.53
C GLU A 63 1.14 22.10 3.45
N LYS A 64 0.05 22.17 4.21
CA LYS A 64 -0.42 21.06 5.04
C LYS A 64 -0.73 19.82 4.19
N ALA A 65 -1.51 19.98 3.11
CA ALA A 65 -1.85 18.88 2.21
C ALA A 65 -0.61 18.28 1.54
N SER A 66 0.29 19.12 1.02
CA SER A 66 1.51 18.64 0.37
C SER A 66 2.50 17.98 1.35
N ARG A 67 2.52 18.39 2.62
CA ARG A 67 3.28 17.72 3.68
C ARG A 67 2.65 16.37 4.05
N GLU A 68 1.31 16.30 4.09
CA GLU A 68 0.58 15.06 4.34
C GLU A 68 0.77 14.06 3.18
N GLU A 69 0.76 14.52 1.92
CA GLU A 69 1.03 13.68 0.76
C GLU A 69 2.49 13.20 0.66
N ARG A 70 3.45 13.99 1.18
CA ARG A 70 4.88 13.58 1.25
C ARG A 70 5.18 12.67 2.44
N SER A 71 4.30 12.65 3.44
CA SER A 71 4.36 11.68 4.51
C SER A 71 3.72 10.39 3.97
N PRO A 72 4.33 9.20 4.12
CA PRO A 72 3.61 7.97 3.81
C PRO A 72 2.35 7.96 4.67
N THR A 73 1.19 8.03 4.03
CA THR A 73 -0.09 8.07 4.72
C THR A 73 -0.23 6.83 5.60
N PRO A 74 -0.53 6.95 6.90
CA PRO A 74 -1.32 5.92 7.54
C PRO A 74 -2.70 5.92 6.88
N PRO A 75 -3.24 4.76 6.46
CA PRO A 75 -4.51 4.69 5.76
C PRO A 75 -5.64 5.19 6.66
N ASN A 76 -6.32 6.25 6.21
CA ASN A 76 -7.58 6.72 6.79
C ASN A 76 -8.69 5.70 6.44
N SER A 77 -9.01 4.82 7.38
CA SER A 77 -10.36 4.26 7.52
C SER A 77 -11.01 4.92 8.73
N PRO A 78 -12.31 5.23 8.68
CA PRO A 78 -13.01 5.83 9.82
C PRO A 78 -12.97 4.88 11.00
N ASP A 79 -12.66 5.41 12.19
CA ASP A 79 -12.94 4.87 13.52
C ASP A 79 -13.93 3.71 13.50
N ARG A 80 -13.39 2.52 13.32
CA ARG A 80 -13.76 1.39 14.14
C ARG A 80 -12.55 1.25 15.04
N ASP A 81 -12.78 1.23 16.35
CA ASP A 81 -11.88 0.57 17.27
C ASP A 81 -11.59 -0.81 16.69
N ILE A 82 -10.54 -0.91 15.87
CA ILE A 82 -9.83 -2.15 15.69
C ILE A 82 -9.04 -2.15 16.98
N GLU A 83 -9.68 -2.70 18.02
CA GLU A 83 -8.96 -3.46 19.02
C GLU A 83 -7.92 -4.21 18.21
N ASP A 84 -6.65 -3.86 18.43
CA ASP A 84 -5.52 -4.66 18.00
C ASP A 84 -5.78 -5.99 18.68
N ASP A 85 -6.57 -6.84 18.01
CA ASP A 85 -6.67 -8.25 18.29
C ASP A 85 -5.29 -8.71 17.83
N ASP A 86 -4.31 -8.51 18.72
CA ASP A 86 -3.24 -9.45 18.96
C ASP A 86 -3.96 -10.80 19.19
N GLU A 87 -4.53 -11.39 18.11
CA GLU A 87 -5.00 -12.76 18.08
C GLU A 87 -3.75 -13.53 18.47
N ASP A 88 -3.68 -13.92 19.75
CA ASP A 88 -2.54 -14.60 20.36
C ASP A 88 -2.03 -15.63 19.35
N GLU A 89 -0.89 -15.34 18.70
CA GLU A 89 -0.36 -16.25 17.70
C GLU A 89 -0.16 -17.58 18.42
N PRO A 90 -0.79 -18.67 17.97
CA PRO A 90 -0.85 -19.90 18.75
C PRO A 90 0.59 -20.35 19.03
N GLU A 91 0.93 -20.45 20.32
CA GLU A 91 2.29 -20.76 20.74
C GLU A 91 2.72 -22.11 20.14
N ILE A 92 3.62 -22.06 19.15
CA ILE A 92 4.08 -23.24 18.46
C ILE A 92 5.17 -23.90 19.31
N SER A 93 4.84 -25.03 19.93
CA SER A 93 5.81 -25.85 20.67
C SER A 93 6.81 -26.53 19.71
N VAL A 94 7.94 -25.87 19.45
CA VAL A 94 9.03 -26.40 18.61
C VAL A 94 10.25 -26.81 19.44
N GLN A 95 10.90 -27.89 19.04
CA GLN A 95 12.13 -28.42 19.65
C GLN A 95 13.23 -28.60 18.60
N HIS A 96 14.50 -28.59 19.01
CA HIS A 96 15.59 -28.88 18.08
C HIS A 96 15.64 -30.37 17.75
N ASN A 97 15.67 -30.69 16.46
CA ASN A 97 15.90 -32.05 15.99
C ASN A 97 17.41 -32.38 15.92
N ARG A 98 17.73 -33.63 15.58
CA ARG A 98 19.13 -34.13 15.46
C ARG A 98 19.99 -33.39 14.43
N TYR A 99 19.38 -32.60 13.54
CA TYR A 99 20.04 -31.81 12.51
C TYR A 99 20.15 -30.33 12.87
N GLY A 100 19.71 -29.94 14.07
CA GLY A 100 19.73 -28.54 14.52
C GLY A 100 18.59 -27.69 13.96
N ASN A 101 17.59 -28.30 13.31
CA ASN A 101 16.41 -27.60 12.82
C ASN A 101 15.31 -27.60 13.89
N PHE A 102 14.47 -26.55 13.89
CA PHE A 102 13.32 -26.46 14.77
C PHE A 102 12.16 -27.29 14.22
N GLU A 103 11.68 -28.24 15.00
CA GLU A 103 10.71 -29.23 14.58
C GLU A 103 9.59 -29.34 15.62
N HIS A 104 8.34 -29.44 15.18
CA HIS A 104 7.22 -29.67 16.07
C HIS A 104 7.19 -31.13 16.56
N ALA A 105 7.06 -31.32 17.87
CA ALA A 105 7.24 -32.62 18.52
C ALA A 105 6.27 -33.72 18.05
N GLU A 106 5.03 -33.37 17.70
CA GLU A 106 4.02 -34.36 17.30
C GLU A 106 4.01 -34.65 15.79
N THR A 107 4.27 -33.63 14.96
CA THR A 107 4.04 -33.69 13.51
C THR A 107 5.33 -33.84 12.71
N HIS A 108 6.48 -33.65 13.36
CA HIS A 108 7.80 -33.64 12.71
C HIS A 108 7.92 -32.59 11.58
N ILE A 109 7.06 -31.57 11.61
CA ILE A 109 7.11 -30.45 10.69
C ILE A 109 8.21 -29.51 11.15
N VAL A 110 9.09 -29.15 10.22
CA VAL A 110 10.20 -28.23 10.43
C VAL A 110 9.74 -26.80 10.21
N PHE A 111 10.09 -25.94 11.15
CA PHE A 111 9.79 -24.52 11.16
C PHE A 111 11.06 -23.70 11.01
N ASN A 112 10.93 -22.54 10.37
CA ASN A 112 11.98 -21.54 10.35
C ASN A 112 11.73 -20.52 11.47
N ILE A 113 12.65 -20.44 12.42
CA ILE A 113 12.56 -19.57 13.60
C ILE A 113 12.50 -18.08 13.25
N ASN A 114 13.03 -17.68 12.09
CA ASN A 114 13.06 -16.25 11.72
C ASN A 114 11.69 -15.74 11.26
N ASN A 115 10.84 -16.61 10.73
CA ASN A 115 9.56 -16.21 10.15
C ASN A 115 8.36 -16.99 10.72
N HIS A 116 8.62 -17.90 11.66
CA HIS A 116 7.66 -18.84 12.25
C HIS A 116 6.81 -19.58 11.21
N LYS A 117 7.40 -19.94 10.06
CA LYS A 117 6.71 -20.67 8.99
C LYS A 117 7.18 -22.12 8.92
N ALA A 118 6.22 -23.03 8.73
CA ALA A 118 6.50 -24.41 8.37
C ALA A 118 7.11 -24.46 6.96
N ILE A 119 8.33 -25.01 6.86
CA ILE A 119 9.09 -25.09 5.61
C ILE A 119 9.07 -26.49 5.01
N GLY A 120 8.82 -27.53 5.80
CA GLY A 120 8.90 -28.90 5.31
C GLY A 120 8.91 -29.96 6.41
N VAL A 121 9.31 -31.17 6.03
CA VAL A 121 9.51 -32.31 6.95
C VAL A 121 10.93 -32.81 6.82
N GLN A 122 11.59 -33.06 7.95
CA GLN A 122 12.96 -33.56 7.96
C GLN A 122 13.02 -35.02 7.49
N MET A 123 13.78 -35.30 6.43
CA MET A 123 14.05 -36.65 5.96
C MET A 123 15.19 -37.32 6.74
N GLN A 124 15.28 -38.65 6.66
CA GLN A 124 16.33 -39.44 7.34
C GLN A 124 17.75 -39.14 6.86
N ASN A 125 17.90 -38.56 5.68
CA ASN A 125 19.19 -38.16 5.10
C ASN A 125 19.66 -36.77 5.58
N GLY A 126 18.83 -36.02 6.31
CA GLY A 126 19.13 -34.64 6.72
C GLY A 126 18.61 -33.56 5.77
N ASP A 127 17.98 -33.91 4.65
CA ASP A 127 17.32 -32.95 3.78
C ASP A 127 15.91 -32.60 4.28
N ILE A 128 15.42 -31.42 3.91
CA ILE A 128 14.06 -30.97 4.21
C ILE A 128 13.17 -31.23 3.00
N ALA A 129 12.23 -32.16 3.16
CA ALA A 129 11.20 -32.45 2.17
C ALA A 129 10.16 -31.33 2.14
N PRO A 130 9.56 -31.01 0.97
CA PRO A 130 8.42 -30.11 0.93
C PRO A 130 7.22 -30.67 1.71
N LEU A 131 6.39 -29.78 2.25
CA LEU A 131 5.16 -30.14 2.97
C LEU A 131 4.23 -30.93 2.04
N ARG A 132 3.75 -32.09 2.50
CA ARG A 132 2.74 -32.88 1.79
C ARG A 132 1.34 -32.31 2.08
N PRO A 133 0.31 -32.67 1.30
CA PRO A 133 -1.05 -32.21 1.56
C PRO A 133 -1.55 -32.49 2.98
N LYS A 134 -1.16 -33.63 3.56
CA LYS A 134 -1.46 -33.97 4.96
C LYS A 134 -0.83 -32.98 5.94
N ASP A 135 0.44 -32.65 5.74
CA ASP A 135 1.18 -31.74 6.62
C ASP A 135 0.64 -30.29 6.50
N ILE A 136 0.18 -29.92 5.29
CA ILE A 136 -0.51 -28.63 5.03
C ILE A 136 -1.85 -28.58 5.77
N SER A 137 -2.62 -29.66 5.76
CA SER A 137 -3.89 -29.73 6.51
C SER A 137 -3.67 -29.53 8.01
N GLU A 138 -2.60 -30.08 8.59
CA GLU A 138 -2.22 -29.83 9.99
C GLU A 138 -1.88 -28.35 10.23
N CYS A 139 -1.10 -27.74 9.32
CA CYS A 139 -0.78 -26.31 9.40
C CYS A 139 -2.04 -25.45 9.36
N ILE A 140 -2.99 -25.75 8.46
CA ILE A 140 -4.26 -25.02 8.37
C ILE A 140 -5.10 -25.23 9.65
N SER A 141 -5.22 -26.46 10.13
CA SER A 141 -6.02 -26.79 11.32
C SER A 141 -5.51 -26.09 12.58
N ARG A 142 -4.19 -25.92 12.69
CA ARG A 142 -3.53 -25.27 13.83
C ARG A 142 -3.22 -23.79 13.59
N ARG A 143 -3.71 -23.23 12.47
CA ARG A 143 -3.48 -21.85 12.02
C ARG A 143 -1.99 -21.46 11.92
N TRP A 144 -1.11 -22.42 11.65
CA TRP A 144 0.31 -22.17 11.44
C TRP A 144 0.58 -21.60 10.05
N LYS A 145 1.52 -20.66 9.98
CA LYS A 145 2.03 -20.15 8.71
C LYS A 145 2.87 -21.23 8.03
N TYR A 146 2.72 -21.43 6.72
CA TYR A 146 3.49 -22.43 5.97
C TYR A 146 3.95 -21.91 4.61
N GLN A 147 5.04 -22.46 4.09
CA GLN A 147 5.59 -22.14 2.78
C GLN A 147 5.34 -23.30 1.81
N VAL A 148 4.47 -23.09 0.83
CA VAL A 148 4.27 -24.05 -0.26
C VAL A 148 5.39 -23.87 -1.29
N PRO A 149 6.10 -24.93 -1.70
CA PRO A 149 7.06 -24.83 -2.80
C PRO A 149 6.34 -24.43 -4.09
N SER A 150 6.85 -23.42 -4.79
CA SER A 150 6.26 -22.79 -5.98
C SER A 150 6.31 -23.65 -7.25
N ASN A 151 5.92 -24.93 -7.17
CA ASN A 151 5.77 -25.83 -8.33
C ASN A 151 4.33 -25.96 -8.82
N ALA A 152 3.42 -25.10 -8.35
CA ALA A 152 2.06 -24.98 -8.86
C ALA A 152 1.80 -23.54 -9.33
N GLY A 153 2.20 -23.21 -10.56
CA GLY A 153 1.77 -21.94 -11.19
C GLY A 153 2.76 -21.16 -12.04
N ALA A 154 3.80 -21.77 -12.62
CA ALA A 154 4.55 -21.11 -13.69
C ALA A 154 3.74 -21.10 -15.01
N ARG A 155 2.70 -20.27 -15.10
CA ARG A 155 2.36 -19.59 -16.37
C ARG A 155 3.11 -18.26 -16.37
N THR A 156 4.43 -18.34 -16.47
CA THR A 156 5.26 -17.19 -16.79
C THR A 156 4.83 -16.69 -18.16
N LYS A 157 4.15 -15.54 -18.22
CA LYS A 157 4.12 -14.74 -19.46
C LYS A 157 5.59 -14.49 -19.83
N PRO A 158 6.05 -14.84 -21.04
CA PRO A 158 7.42 -14.58 -21.42
C PRO A 158 7.63 -13.07 -21.42
N PHE A 159 8.47 -12.58 -20.51
CA PHE A 159 9.01 -11.23 -20.61
C PHE A 159 9.79 -11.16 -21.92
N GLY A 160 9.25 -10.42 -22.89
CA GLY A 160 9.91 -10.15 -24.16
C GLY A 160 11.27 -9.50 -23.91
N LYS A 161 12.33 -10.24 -24.23
CA LYS A 161 13.66 -9.65 -24.43
C LYS A 161 13.68 -9.02 -25.82
N LYS A 162 13.79 -7.70 -25.86
CA LYS A 162 14.22 -6.97 -27.05
C LYS A 162 15.74 -7.12 -27.15
N TRP A 163 16.22 -7.60 -28.28
CA TRP A 163 17.57 -7.37 -28.81
C TRP A 163 17.39 -6.84 -30.23
#